data_AF-A0A8D1HB10-F1
#
_entry.id   AF-A0A8D1HB10-F1
#
_cell.length_a   1.000
_cell.length_b   1.000
_cell.length_c   1.000
_cell.angle_alpha   90.00
_cell.angle_beta   90.00
_cell.angle_gamma   90.00
#
_symmetry.space_group_name_H-M   'P 1'
#
loop_
_entity.id
_entity.type
_entity.pdbx_description
1 polymer ?
#
loop_
_entity_poly.entity_id
_entity_poly.type
_entity_poly.pdbx_seq_one_letter_code
_entity_poly.pdbx_strand_id
1 'polypeptide(L)'
;MPHTTQLYQHVPETRWPIVYSPRYNITFMGLEKLHPFDAGKWGKVISFLKEEKLLTDSMLVEAREASDEDLLVVHTRRYLNELKFLFERVEGISRATIIDLDAHQGNGHERDFMGDKRVYIMDVYNRHIYPGDRFAKQAIRRKVELEWATEDDEYLTKVERNLEKALQEHRPDVVVYNAGTDVLEGDRLGGLSISPQGIVKRDELVFRMVRSLQVPILMVTSGGYQKRTARIIADSILNLYGLGLIGPESASVSAQNSDSPLLPPEVP
;
A
#
# COMPACT_ATOMS: atom_id res chain seq x y z
N MET A 1 22.49 18.01 -11.79
CA MET A 1 23.31 16.90 -11.24
C MET A 1 22.35 15.85 -10.75
N PRO A 2 22.62 14.55 -10.92
CA PRO A 2 21.78 13.54 -10.30
C PRO A 2 21.74 13.80 -8.78
N HIS A 3 20.54 13.91 -8.19
CA HIS A 3 20.32 13.89 -6.74
C HIS A 3 21.23 12.87 -6.04
N THR A 4 21.76 13.11 -4.85
CA THR A 4 22.53 12.09 -4.12
C THR A 4 21.79 11.77 -2.86
N THR A 5 21.35 10.52 -2.69
CA THR A 5 20.53 10.10 -1.54
C THR A 5 21.25 9.03 -0.73
N GLN A 6 21.12 9.11 0.60
CA GLN A 6 21.63 8.11 1.54
C GLN A 6 20.53 7.17 2.05
N LEU A 7 19.31 7.30 1.52
CA LEU A 7 18.18 6.44 1.87
C LEU A 7 18.37 5.00 1.38
N TYR A 8 19.14 4.80 0.31
CA TYR A 8 19.51 3.48 -0.17
C TYR A 8 20.59 2.87 0.73
N GLN A 9 20.21 1.82 1.44
CA GLN A 9 21.13 0.99 2.21
C GLN A 9 20.97 -0.47 1.82
N HIS A 10 22.07 -1.21 1.84
CA HIS A 10 22.01 -2.66 1.72
C HIS A 10 21.22 -3.24 2.90
N VAL A 11 20.18 -4.01 2.61
CA VAL A 11 19.40 -4.73 3.62
C VAL A 11 19.91 -6.16 3.66
N PRO A 12 20.50 -6.64 4.79
CA PRO A 12 20.92 -8.03 4.91
C PRO A 12 19.74 -9.00 4.75
N GLU A 13 19.97 -10.17 4.17
CA GLU A 13 18.95 -11.22 4.00
C GLU A 13 18.31 -11.69 5.32
N THR A 14 19.01 -11.48 6.44
CA THR A 14 18.51 -11.77 7.78
C THR A 14 17.44 -10.79 8.27
N ARG A 15 17.24 -9.66 7.57
CA ARG A 15 16.19 -8.68 7.86
C ARG A 15 15.00 -8.91 6.94
N TRP A 16 13.81 -8.85 7.51
CA TRP A 16 12.59 -8.87 6.73
C TRP A 16 12.35 -7.50 6.11
N PRO A 17 11.67 -7.43 4.95
CA PRO A 17 11.32 -6.16 4.30
C PRO A 17 10.18 -5.42 5.04
N ILE A 18 10.22 -5.40 6.38
CA ILE A 18 9.33 -4.63 7.25
C ILE A 18 10.16 -3.47 7.81
N VAL A 19 9.78 -2.26 7.42
CA VAL A 19 10.48 -1.02 7.77
C VAL A 19 9.77 -0.35 8.93
N TYR A 20 10.50 -0.11 10.02
CA TYR A 20 9.94 0.54 11.20
C TYR A 20 11.01 1.30 11.99
N SER A 21 10.65 2.46 12.53
CA SER A 21 11.42 3.16 13.55
C SER A 21 10.54 3.48 14.76
N PRO A 22 11.02 3.29 16.00
CA PRO A 22 10.32 3.76 17.20
C PRO A 22 9.99 5.27 17.16
N ARG A 23 10.76 6.06 16.40
CA ARG A 23 10.54 7.50 16.20
C ARG A 23 9.20 7.82 15.51
N TYR A 24 8.56 6.84 14.87
CA TYR A 24 7.22 7.01 14.28
C TYR A 24 6.12 7.16 15.35
N ASN A 25 6.37 6.71 16.58
CA ASN A 25 5.42 6.88 17.69
C ASN A 25 5.53 8.31 18.25
N ILE A 26 4.92 9.27 17.55
CA ILE A 26 4.95 10.67 17.98
C ILE A 26 4.06 10.82 19.22
N THR A 27 4.63 11.36 20.30
CA THR A 27 3.92 11.67 21.54
C THR A 27 4.04 13.17 21.84
N PHE A 28 2.97 13.80 22.29
CA PHE A 28 2.94 15.20 22.68
C PHE A 28 2.29 15.37 24.05
N MET A 29 2.98 14.88 25.08
CA MET A 29 2.55 14.96 26.49
C MET A 29 1.10 14.46 26.75
N GLY A 30 0.60 13.53 25.93
CA GLY A 30 -0.75 12.98 26.03
C GLY A 30 -1.79 13.66 25.15
N LEU A 31 -1.48 14.81 24.53
CA LEU A 31 -2.40 15.52 23.63
C LEU A 31 -2.65 14.75 22.33
N GLU A 32 -1.71 13.91 21.91
CA GLU A 32 -1.89 13.02 20.75
C GLU A 32 -3.11 12.09 20.92
N LYS A 33 -3.51 11.79 22.16
CA LYS A 33 -4.67 10.92 22.46
C LYS A 33 -6.02 11.58 22.20
N LEU A 34 -6.05 12.90 22.01
CA LEU A 34 -7.25 13.65 21.65
C LEU A 34 -7.44 13.73 20.13
N HIS A 35 -6.42 13.38 19.36
CA HIS A 35 -6.44 13.40 17.91
C HIS A 35 -6.95 12.05 17.37
N PRO A 36 -7.77 12.04 16.29
CA PRO A 36 -8.28 10.79 15.71
C PRO A 36 -7.16 9.88 15.18
N PHE A 37 -6.07 10.47 14.70
CA PHE A 37 -4.88 9.72 14.28
C PHE A 37 -4.03 9.31 15.49
N ASP A 38 -4.04 8.01 15.79
CA ASP A 38 -3.18 7.39 16.78
C ASP A 38 -1.75 7.26 16.25
N ALA A 39 -0.89 8.22 16.62
CA ALA A 39 0.52 8.21 16.22
C ALA A 39 1.30 6.99 16.78
N GLY A 40 0.81 6.34 17.84
CA GLY A 40 1.39 5.11 18.39
C GLY A 40 0.90 3.82 17.72
N LYS A 41 0.03 3.91 16.71
CA LYS A 41 -0.56 2.76 16.00
C LYS A 41 0.51 1.80 15.48
N TRP A 42 1.57 2.34 14.88
CA TRP A 42 2.62 1.54 14.24
C TRP A 42 3.44 0.75 15.24
N GLY A 43 3.77 1.33 16.40
CA GLY A 43 4.41 0.59 17.48
C GLY A 43 3.56 -0.55 18.03
N LYS A 44 2.22 -0.38 18.06
CA LYS A 44 1.29 -1.46 18.45
C LYS A 44 1.29 -2.61 17.43
N VAL A 45 1.27 -2.30 16.12
CA VAL A 45 1.40 -3.33 15.07
C VAL A 45 2.67 -4.15 15.30
N ILE A 46 3.82 -3.49 15.45
CA ILE A 46 5.10 -4.17 15.68
C ILE A 46 5.09 -4.99 16.97
N SER A 47 4.45 -4.49 18.04
CA SER A 47 4.31 -5.22 19.30
C SER A 47 3.51 -6.52 19.10
N PHE A 48 2.37 -6.47 18.40
CA PHE A 48 1.60 -7.67 18.07
C PHE A 48 2.40 -8.66 17.22
N LEU A 49 3.14 -8.21 16.21
CA LEU A 49 3.96 -9.10 15.38
C LEU A 49 5.09 -9.79 16.18
N LYS A 50 5.64 -9.10 17.20
CA LYS A 50 6.62 -9.69 18.12
C LYS A 50 5.97 -10.68 19.10
N GLU A 51 4.80 -10.36 19.63
CA GLU A 51 4.02 -11.26 20.51
C GLU A 51 3.70 -12.59 19.81
N GLU A 52 3.34 -12.52 18.52
CA GLU A 52 3.08 -13.69 17.67
C GLU A 52 4.36 -14.35 17.13
N LYS A 53 5.54 -13.89 17.56
CA LYS A 53 6.87 -14.40 17.21
C LYS A 53 7.17 -14.38 15.71
N LEU A 54 6.49 -13.52 14.94
CA LEU A 54 6.79 -13.32 13.52
C LEU A 54 8.11 -12.56 13.35
N LEU A 55 8.36 -11.58 14.23
CA LEU A 55 9.50 -10.67 14.13
C LEU A 55 10.27 -10.54 15.44
N THR A 56 11.54 -10.19 15.31
CA THR A 56 12.41 -9.70 16.39
C THR A 56 13.01 -8.35 15.98
N ASP A 57 13.58 -7.61 16.93
CA ASP A 57 14.22 -6.31 16.62
C ASP A 57 15.35 -6.44 15.59
N SER A 58 16.08 -7.55 15.59
CA SER A 58 17.13 -7.81 14.60
C SER A 58 16.61 -8.01 13.17
N MET A 59 15.33 -8.34 13.01
CA MET A 59 14.69 -8.58 11.71
C MET A 59 14.12 -7.30 11.09
N LEU A 60 13.95 -6.23 11.87
CA LEU A 60 13.39 -4.97 11.36
C LEU A 60 14.42 -4.18 10.57
N VAL A 61 13.97 -3.55 9.50
CA VAL A 61 14.74 -2.54 8.78
C VAL A 61 14.44 -1.18 9.41
N GLU A 62 15.41 -0.61 10.10
CA GLU A 62 15.27 0.75 10.59
C GLU A 62 15.41 1.76 9.44
N ALA A 63 14.43 2.64 9.31
CA ALA A 63 14.43 3.70 8.31
C ALA A 63 15.45 4.80 8.63
N ARG A 64 16.02 5.39 7.59
CA ARG A 64 16.80 6.63 7.68
C ARG A 64 15.87 7.82 7.42
N GLU A 65 16.10 8.91 8.15
CA GLU A 65 15.39 10.16 7.95
C GLU A 65 15.77 10.77 6.59
N ALA A 66 14.77 11.14 5.79
CA ALA A 66 14.99 11.81 4.51
C ALA A 66 15.53 13.22 4.77
N SER A 67 16.58 13.61 4.04
CA SER A 67 17.11 14.97 4.10
C SER A 67 16.18 15.96 3.38
N ASP A 68 16.35 17.27 3.62
CA ASP A 68 15.63 18.29 2.85
C ASP A 68 15.87 18.13 1.34
N GLU A 69 17.06 17.69 0.91
CA GLU A 69 17.34 17.40 -0.51
C GLU A 69 16.53 16.20 -1.02
N ASP A 70 16.34 15.16 -0.21
CA ASP A 70 15.46 14.01 -0.54
C ASP A 70 13.99 14.44 -0.58
N LEU A 71 13.56 15.24 0.39
CA LEU A 71 12.24 15.87 0.43
C LEU A 71 12.09 16.95 -0.64
N LEU A 72 13.16 17.31 -1.35
CA LEU A 72 13.14 18.19 -2.51
C LEU A 72 13.00 17.43 -3.85
N VAL A 73 12.55 16.16 -3.81
CA VAL A 73 12.18 15.32 -4.98
C VAL A 73 10.66 14.96 -5.21
N VAL A 74 9.74 14.99 -4.21
CA VAL A 74 8.20 15.04 -4.22
C VAL A 74 7.29 16.41 -4.24
N HIS A 75 7.52 17.53 -3.50
CA HIS A 75 7.02 18.96 -3.60
C HIS A 75 7.83 20.19 -4.23
N THR A 76 7.47 20.73 -5.42
CA THR A 76 7.47 22.13 -5.98
C THR A 76 7.23 22.05 -7.52
N ARG A 77 7.03 23.17 -8.26
CA ARG A 77 6.79 23.14 -9.73
C ARG A 77 8.04 22.81 -10.58
N ARG A 78 9.24 23.10 -10.09
CA ARG A 78 10.54 22.73 -10.69
C ARG A 78 10.81 21.21 -10.61
N TYR A 79 9.92 20.50 -9.99
CA TYR A 79 10.28 19.44 -9.08
C TYR A 79 9.33 18.25 -9.28
N LEU A 80 8.10 18.51 -9.74
CA LEU A 80 7.38 17.56 -10.58
C LEU A 80 8.26 17.06 -11.76
N ASN A 81 9.23 17.86 -12.21
CA ASN A 81 10.21 17.45 -13.23
C ASN A 81 11.21 16.38 -12.72
N GLU A 82 11.30 16.14 -11.41
CA GLU A 82 12.19 15.16 -10.76
C GLU A 82 11.45 13.88 -10.30
N LEU A 83 10.15 13.75 -10.56
CA LEU A 83 9.35 12.50 -10.41
C LEU A 83 9.84 11.34 -11.30
N LYS A 84 11.00 11.49 -11.91
CA LYS A 84 11.71 10.45 -12.63
C LYS A 84 12.58 9.58 -11.72
N PHE A 85 12.68 9.88 -10.41
CA PHE A 85 13.51 9.13 -9.45
C PHE A 85 13.42 7.60 -9.58
N LEU A 86 12.20 7.06 -9.58
CA LEU A 86 11.98 5.62 -9.70
C LEU A 86 12.48 5.07 -11.05
N PHE A 87 12.22 5.82 -12.13
CA PHE A 87 12.46 5.40 -13.51
C PHE A 87 13.87 5.71 -14.04
N GLU A 88 14.61 6.60 -13.38
CA GLU A 88 15.97 7.00 -13.78
C GLU A 88 17.06 6.33 -12.95
N ARG A 89 16.74 5.83 -11.75
CA ARG A 89 17.75 5.32 -10.81
C ARG A 89 17.62 3.86 -10.46
N VAL A 90 16.44 3.30 -10.65
CA VAL A 90 16.24 1.86 -10.49
C VAL A 90 16.20 1.27 -11.88
N GLU A 91 17.33 0.70 -12.31
CA GLU A 91 17.39 -0.06 -13.55
C GLU A 91 16.28 -1.13 -13.54
N GLY A 92 15.55 -1.22 -14.66
CA GLY A 92 14.46 -2.18 -14.81
C GLY A 92 13.06 -1.65 -14.43
N ILE A 93 12.93 -0.47 -13.82
CA ILE A 93 11.61 0.13 -13.56
C ILE A 93 11.32 1.22 -14.59
N SER A 94 10.26 1.05 -15.38
CA SER A 94 9.74 1.99 -16.38
C SER A 94 8.27 2.34 -16.18
N ARG A 95 7.51 1.50 -15.47
CA ARG A 95 6.09 1.67 -15.15
C ARG A 95 5.82 1.31 -13.70
N ALA A 96 5.09 2.17 -12.99
CA ALA A 96 4.64 1.93 -11.62
C ALA A 96 3.12 1.99 -11.52
N THR A 97 2.51 1.11 -10.73
CA THR A 97 1.08 1.21 -10.39
C THR A 97 0.94 1.56 -8.91
N ILE A 98 0.14 2.58 -8.62
CA ILE A 98 -0.34 2.89 -7.27
C ILE A 98 -1.74 2.29 -7.15
N ILE A 99 -1.93 1.45 -6.14
CA ILE A 99 -3.24 0.93 -5.73
C ILE A 99 -3.55 1.60 -4.40
N ASP A 100 -4.50 2.53 -4.38
CA ASP A 100 -4.98 3.16 -3.16
C ASP A 100 -6.32 2.58 -2.73
N LEU A 101 -6.34 1.96 -1.55
CA LEU A 101 -7.53 1.38 -0.92
C LEU A 101 -7.80 2.00 0.46
N ASP A 102 -7.26 3.20 0.74
CA ASP A 102 -7.73 4.08 1.80
C ASP A 102 -9.16 4.56 1.51
N ALA A 103 -9.93 4.86 2.56
CA ALA A 103 -11.30 5.33 2.36
C ALA A 103 -11.35 6.71 1.68
N HIS A 104 -10.30 7.51 1.81
CA HIS A 104 -10.19 8.85 1.25
C HIS A 104 -9.47 8.82 -0.10
N GLN A 105 -9.88 9.71 -1.01
CA GLN A 105 -9.18 9.92 -2.27
C GLN A 105 -7.73 10.38 -2.02
N GLY A 106 -6.77 9.74 -2.70
CA GLY A 106 -5.34 9.99 -2.60
C GLY A 106 -4.85 11.25 -3.33
N ASN A 107 -5.51 12.39 -3.13
CA ASN A 107 -5.32 13.61 -3.95
C ASN A 107 -3.88 14.16 -3.99
N GLY A 108 -3.02 13.83 -3.03
CA GLY A 108 -1.60 14.18 -3.04
C GLY A 108 -0.85 13.55 -4.22
N HIS A 109 -0.75 12.22 -4.24
CA HIS A 109 -0.02 11.51 -5.30
C HIS A 109 -0.72 11.64 -6.67
N GLU A 110 -2.04 11.80 -6.69
CA GLU A 110 -2.77 12.15 -7.93
C GLU A 110 -2.29 13.47 -8.55
N ARG A 111 -2.08 14.50 -7.73
CA ARG A 111 -1.56 15.79 -8.20
C ARG A 111 -0.11 15.67 -8.63
N ASP A 112 0.69 14.92 -7.89
CA ASP A 112 2.09 14.72 -8.18
C ASP A 112 2.26 14.05 -9.55
N PHE A 113 1.51 12.99 -9.84
CA PHE A 113 1.64 12.21 -11.08
C PHE A 113 0.67 12.62 -12.20
N MET A 114 0.03 13.79 -12.09
CA MET A 114 -0.91 14.28 -13.09
C MET A 114 -0.28 14.33 -14.50
N GLY A 115 -0.80 13.52 -15.42
CA GLY A 115 -0.35 13.46 -16.81
C GLY A 115 0.89 12.58 -17.06
N ASP A 116 1.50 11.99 -16.03
CA ASP A 116 2.62 11.07 -16.20
C ASP A 116 2.13 9.66 -16.54
N LYS A 117 2.28 9.26 -17.81
CA LYS A 117 1.82 7.96 -18.30
C LYS A 117 2.60 6.77 -17.75
N ARG A 118 3.75 7.00 -17.08
CA ARG A 118 4.54 5.93 -16.44
C ARG A 118 3.91 5.48 -15.13
N VAL A 119 3.06 6.30 -14.52
CA VAL A 119 2.34 5.98 -13.28
C VAL A 119 0.87 5.70 -13.59
N TYR A 120 0.36 4.59 -13.07
CA TYR A 120 -1.05 4.25 -13.14
C TYR A 120 -1.65 4.30 -11.75
N ILE A 121 -2.69 5.10 -11.57
CA ILE A 121 -3.37 5.22 -10.28
C ILE A 121 -4.72 4.50 -10.37
N MET A 122 -4.87 3.49 -9.52
CA MET A 122 -6.15 2.94 -9.14
C MET A 122 -6.48 3.45 -7.74
N ASP A 123 -7.65 4.07 -7.59
CA ASP A 123 -8.11 4.61 -6.31
C ASP A 123 -9.55 4.14 -6.05
N VAL A 124 -9.77 3.53 -4.89
CA VAL A 124 -11.03 2.95 -4.44
C VAL A 124 -11.44 3.59 -3.12
N TYR A 125 -12.25 4.65 -3.21
CA TYR A 125 -12.53 5.53 -2.08
C TYR A 125 -14.03 5.81 -1.92
N ASN A 126 -14.44 6.23 -0.73
CA ASN A 126 -15.77 6.76 -0.47
C ASN A 126 -15.89 8.17 -1.08
N ARG A 127 -16.76 8.34 -2.07
CA ARG A 127 -16.85 9.61 -2.82
C ARG A 127 -17.44 10.78 -2.05
N HIS A 128 -18.03 10.51 -0.88
CA HIS A 128 -18.76 11.49 -0.08
C HIS A 128 -17.91 12.16 1.01
N ILE A 129 -16.67 11.71 1.20
CA ILE A 129 -15.77 12.22 2.24
C ILE A 129 -14.63 13.07 1.67
N TYR A 130 -13.87 13.70 2.57
CA TYR A 130 -12.68 14.48 2.22
C TYR A 130 -11.78 13.69 1.24
N PRO A 131 -11.12 14.34 0.27
CA PRO A 131 -10.97 15.79 0.02
C PRO A 131 -11.95 16.40 -0.99
N GLY A 132 -12.66 15.60 -1.79
CA GLY A 132 -13.52 16.11 -2.87
C GLY A 132 -12.76 16.82 -4.00
N ASP A 133 -11.48 16.49 -4.21
CA ASP A 133 -10.59 17.20 -5.13
C ASP A 133 -10.80 16.78 -6.59
N ARG A 134 -11.73 17.45 -7.26
CA ARG A 134 -12.11 17.13 -8.66
C ARG A 134 -10.98 17.30 -9.67
N PHE A 135 -10.00 18.16 -9.38
CA PHE A 135 -8.86 18.35 -10.27
C PHE A 135 -7.93 17.15 -10.19
N ALA A 136 -7.56 16.75 -8.97
CA ALA A 136 -6.70 15.59 -8.72
C ALA A 136 -7.32 14.29 -9.28
N LYS A 137 -8.65 14.12 -9.18
CA LYS A 137 -9.40 12.97 -9.74
C LYS A 137 -9.18 12.71 -11.23
N GLN A 138 -8.64 13.67 -12.00
CA GLN A 138 -8.33 13.49 -13.41
C GLN A 138 -7.10 12.59 -13.64
N ALA A 139 -6.21 12.45 -12.65
CA ALA A 139 -5.05 11.57 -12.72
C ALA A 139 -5.42 10.09 -12.50
N ILE A 140 -6.54 9.81 -11.84
CA ILE A 140 -6.96 8.45 -11.52
C ILE A 140 -7.39 7.73 -12.80
N ARG A 141 -6.56 6.80 -13.27
CA ARG A 141 -6.85 6.00 -14.46
C ARG A 141 -7.92 4.96 -14.19
N ARG A 142 -7.93 4.38 -12.98
CA ARG A 142 -8.96 3.44 -12.51
C ARG A 142 -9.63 3.96 -11.26
N LYS A 143 -10.63 4.81 -11.45
CA LYS A 143 -11.42 5.38 -10.36
C LYS A 143 -12.60 4.49 -10.00
N VAL A 144 -12.67 4.09 -8.74
CA VAL A 144 -13.77 3.29 -8.19
C VAL A 144 -14.37 4.06 -7.03
N GLU A 145 -15.52 4.66 -7.25
CA GLU A 145 -16.23 5.40 -6.21
C GLU A 145 -17.18 4.45 -5.46
N LEU A 146 -17.06 4.45 -4.14
CA LEU A 146 -17.91 3.70 -3.22
C LEU A 146 -18.98 4.60 -2.59
N GLU A 147 -20.09 4.00 -2.21
CA GLU A 147 -21.14 4.67 -1.45
C GLU A 147 -20.90 4.48 0.05
N TRP A 148 -21.60 5.26 0.87
CA TRP A 148 -21.64 5.04 2.31
C TRP A 148 -22.04 3.61 2.64
N ALA A 149 -21.42 3.08 3.69
CA ALA A 149 -21.73 1.76 4.24
C ALA A 149 -21.57 0.59 3.26
N THR A 150 -20.81 0.74 2.15
CA THR A 150 -20.44 -0.42 1.33
C THR A 150 -19.80 -1.50 2.21
N GLU A 151 -20.30 -2.73 2.07
CA GLU A 151 -19.90 -3.91 2.84
C GLU A 151 -18.91 -4.80 2.06
N ASP A 152 -18.43 -5.86 2.71
CA ASP A 152 -17.36 -6.75 2.24
C ASP A 152 -17.56 -7.25 0.81
N ASP A 153 -18.71 -7.84 0.48
CA ASP A 153 -18.92 -8.52 -0.80
C ASP A 153 -18.83 -7.55 -1.99
N GLU A 154 -19.52 -6.40 -1.88
CA GLU A 154 -19.48 -5.36 -2.91
C GLU A 154 -18.07 -4.77 -3.02
N TYR A 155 -17.43 -4.48 -1.89
CA TYR A 155 -16.09 -3.91 -1.83
C TYR A 155 -15.05 -4.82 -2.48
N LEU A 156 -14.96 -6.07 -2.02
CA LEU A 156 -13.97 -7.04 -2.51
C LEU A 156 -14.18 -7.35 -3.99
N THR A 157 -15.43 -7.49 -4.44
CA THR A 157 -15.75 -7.68 -5.87
C THR A 157 -15.26 -6.49 -6.71
N LYS A 158 -15.48 -5.25 -6.23
CA LYS A 158 -15.02 -4.05 -6.90
C LYS A 158 -13.49 -3.97 -6.90
N VAL A 159 -12.83 -4.27 -5.79
CA VAL A 159 -11.36 -4.27 -5.70
C VAL A 159 -10.78 -5.29 -6.66
N GLU A 160 -11.23 -6.55 -6.60
CA GLU A 160 -10.72 -7.65 -7.44
C GLU A 160 -10.79 -7.31 -8.93
N ARG A 161 -11.99 -6.99 -9.41
CA ARG A 161 -12.24 -6.71 -10.83
C ARG A 161 -11.43 -5.53 -11.35
N ASN A 162 -11.27 -4.48 -10.54
CA ASN A 162 -10.57 -3.27 -10.98
C ASN A 162 -9.05 -3.42 -10.84
N LEU A 163 -8.58 -4.20 -9.85
CA LEU A 163 -7.17 -4.52 -9.68
C LEU A 163 -6.66 -5.35 -10.86
N GLU A 164 -7.39 -6.40 -11.23
CA GLU A 164 -7.06 -7.21 -12.41
C GLU A 164 -6.89 -6.33 -13.66
N LYS A 165 -7.86 -5.45 -13.92
CA LYS A 165 -7.81 -4.52 -15.07
C LYS A 165 -6.65 -3.54 -14.98
N ALA A 166 -6.38 -2.96 -13.80
CA ALA A 166 -5.28 -2.02 -13.61
C ALA A 166 -3.92 -2.68 -13.91
N LEU A 167 -3.72 -3.92 -13.46
CA LEU A 167 -2.50 -4.69 -13.70
C LEU A 167 -2.34 -5.08 -15.18
N GLN A 168 -3.43 -5.52 -15.84
CA GLN A 168 -3.42 -5.90 -17.25
C GLN A 168 -3.15 -4.71 -18.19
N GLU A 169 -3.74 -3.55 -17.89
CA GLU A 169 -3.61 -2.34 -18.71
C GLU A 169 -2.24 -1.67 -18.58
N HIS A 170 -1.68 -1.62 -17.37
CA HIS A 170 -0.42 -0.91 -17.14
C HIS A 170 0.82 -1.81 -17.24
N ARG A 171 0.68 -3.10 -16.91
CA ARG A 171 1.79 -4.06 -16.79
C ARG A 171 2.95 -3.45 -15.99
N PRO A 172 2.75 -3.14 -14.70
CA PRO A 172 3.75 -2.42 -13.92
C PRO A 172 5.01 -3.26 -13.71
N ASP A 173 6.14 -2.57 -13.57
CA ASP A 173 7.40 -3.17 -13.11
C ASP A 173 7.49 -3.13 -11.57
N VAL A 174 6.66 -2.30 -10.91
CA VAL A 174 6.49 -2.24 -9.46
C VAL A 174 5.10 -1.75 -9.07
N VAL A 175 4.59 -2.25 -7.93
CA VAL A 175 3.33 -1.81 -7.33
C VAL A 175 3.59 -1.14 -5.97
N VAL A 176 2.99 0.03 -5.77
CA VAL A 176 2.85 0.65 -4.44
C VAL A 176 1.41 0.49 -4.01
N TYR A 177 1.19 -0.18 -2.88
CA TYR A 177 -0.13 -0.47 -2.34
C TYR A 177 -0.35 0.33 -1.06
N ASN A 178 -1.25 1.32 -1.12
CA ASN A 178 -1.71 2.07 0.04
C ASN A 178 -2.87 1.33 0.74
N ALA A 179 -2.56 0.71 1.88
CA ALA A 179 -3.46 -0.14 2.64
C ALA A 179 -4.09 0.60 3.83
N GLY A 180 -4.82 1.67 3.56
CA GLY A 180 -5.61 2.38 4.58
C GLY A 180 -6.64 1.45 5.24
N THR A 181 -6.91 1.64 6.53
CA THR A 181 -7.84 0.79 7.30
C THR A 181 -9.02 1.58 7.85
N ASP A 182 -9.21 2.82 7.40
CA ASP A 182 -10.40 3.63 7.66
C ASP A 182 -11.62 3.19 6.86
N VAL A 183 -11.46 2.23 5.95
CA VAL A 183 -12.58 1.49 5.35
C VAL A 183 -13.33 0.59 6.36
N LEU A 184 -12.74 0.36 7.55
CA LEU A 184 -13.28 -0.50 8.59
C LEU A 184 -14.65 -0.01 9.09
N GLU A 185 -15.58 -0.94 9.27
CA GLU A 185 -16.87 -0.70 9.90
C GLU A 185 -16.72 0.12 11.20
N GLY A 186 -17.57 1.14 11.38
CA GLY A 186 -17.54 2.02 12.55
C GLY A 186 -16.36 3.00 12.59
N ASP A 187 -15.53 3.09 11.55
CA ASP A 187 -14.54 4.15 11.43
C ASP A 187 -15.26 5.49 11.24
N ARG A 188 -14.85 6.49 12.04
CA ARG A 188 -15.55 7.78 12.12
C ARG A 188 -15.31 8.68 10.91
N LEU A 189 -14.27 8.40 10.10
CA LEU A 189 -13.85 9.23 8.99
C LEU A 189 -14.10 8.56 7.63
N GLY A 190 -13.91 7.23 7.53
CA GLY A 190 -14.08 6.54 6.25
C GLY A 190 -15.52 6.17 5.85
N GLY A 191 -16.36 5.83 6.83
CA GLY A 191 -17.80 5.57 6.63
C GLY A 191 -18.17 4.46 5.65
N LEU A 192 -17.28 3.49 5.47
CA LEU A 192 -17.60 2.20 4.86
C LEU A 192 -17.90 1.18 5.96
N SER A 193 -18.32 -0.02 5.57
CA SER A 193 -18.73 -1.10 6.47
C SER A 193 -17.92 -2.37 6.26
N ILE A 194 -16.61 -2.24 6.01
CA ILE A 194 -15.75 -3.41 5.78
C ILE A 194 -15.42 -4.07 7.11
N SER A 195 -15.60 -5.37 7.22
CA SER A 195 -15.30 -6.13 8.42
C SER A 195 -13.78 -6.26 8.62
N PRO A 196 -13.31 -6.59 9.84
CA PRO A 196 -11.90 -6.93 10.07
C PRO A 196 -11.40 -8.03 9.11
N GLN A 197 -12.21 -9.06 8.85
CA GLN A 197 -11.90 -10.13 7.92
C GLN A 197 -11.90 -9.64 6.46
N GLY A 198 -12.78 -8.70 6.11
CA GLY A 198 -12.79 -8.04 4.82
C GLY A 198 -11.47 -7.33 4.51
N ILE A 199 -10.87 -6.65 5.50
CA ILE A 199 -9.56 -6.01 5.37
C ILE A 199 -8.44 -7.05 5.16
N VAL A 200 -8.43 -8.12 5.95
CA VAL A 200 -7.43 -9.19 5.78
C VAL A 200 -7.54 -9.84 4.39
N LYS A 201 -8.76 -10.13 3.94
CA LYS A 201 -9.03 -10.67 2.60
C LYS A 201 -8.63 -9.71 1.49
N ARG A 202 -8.86 -8.41 1.67
CA ARG A 202 -8.45 -7.37 0.71
C ARG A 202 -6.93 -7.38 0.52
N ASP A 203 -6.18 -7.38 1.61
CA ASP A 203 -4.71 -7.34 1.54
C ASP A 203 -4.18 -8.65 0.91
N GLU A 204 -4.76 -9.80 1.26
CA GLU A 204 -4.47 -11.10 0.63
C GLU A 204 -4.73 -11.07 -0.89
N LEU A 205 -5.90 -10.59 -1.29
CA LEU A 205 -6.32 -10.47 -2.68
C LEU A 205 -5.31 -9.65 -3.50
N VAL A 206 -4.89 -8.50 -2.97
CA VAL A 206 -3.89 -7.64 -3.61
C VAL A 206 -2.55 -8.36 -3.75
N PHE A 207 -2.02 -8.95 -2.68
CA PHE A 207 -0.74 -9.64 -2.72
C PHE A 207 -0.76 -10.86 -3.64
N ARG A 208 -1.83 -11.68 -3.62
CA ARG A 208 -1.96 -12.84 -4.52
C ARG A 208 -1.90 -12.43 -5.99
N MET A 209 -2.67 -11.42 -6.39
CA MET A 209 -2.71 -10.95 -7.78
C MET A 209 -1.40 -10.31 -8.23
N VAL A 210 -0.76 -9.50 -7.40
CA VAL A 210 0.48 -8.83 -7.80
C VAL A 210 1.64 -9.82 -7.84
N ARG A 211 1.72 -10.74 -6.86
CA ARG A 211 2.78 -11.78 -6.82
C ARG A 211 2.63 -12.83 -7.90
N SER A 212 1.41 -13.15 -8.35
CA SER A 212 1.21 -14.09 -9.47
C SER A 212 1.79 -13.57 -10.79
N LEU A 213 1.93 -12.25 -10.93
CA LEU A 213 2.60 -11.60 -12.05
C LEU A 213 4.12 -11.44 -11.83
N GLN A 214 4.65 -11.93 -10.71
CA GLN A 214 6.04 -11.76 -10.29
C GLN A 214 6.49 -10.29 -10.19
N VAL A 215 5.53 -9.39 -9.93
CA VAL A 215 5.81 -7.96 -9.77
C VAL A 215 6.15 -7.66 -8.31
N PRO A 216 7.23 -6.90 -8.03
CA PRO A 216 7.52 -6.39 -6.69
C PRO A 216 6.39 -5.50 -6.17
N ILE A 217 6.02 -5.69 -4.90
CA ILE A 217 4.98 -4.91 -4.21
C ILE A 217 5.53 -4.28 -2.94
N LEU A 218 5.25 -2.99 -2.76
CA LEU A 218 5.49 -2.25 -1.52
C LEU A 218 4.14 -1.90 -0.89
N MET A 219 3.84 -2.47 0.27
CA MET A 219 2.68 -2.09 1.06
C MET A 219 3.06 -0.95 2.01
N VAL A 220 2.29 0.14 1.96
CA VAL A 220 2.34 1.23 2.94
C VAL A 220 1.01 1.30 3.68
N THR A 221 1.06 1.60 4.96
CA THR A 221 -0.15 1.77 5.78
C THR A 221 -0.54 3.24 5.83
N SER A 222 -1.84 3.54 5.81
CA SER A 222 -2.37 4.92 5.86
C SER A 222 -3.41 5.10 6.97
N GLY A 223 -4.65 5.46 6.61
CA GLY A 223 -5.74 5.78 7.52
C GLY A 223 -6.15 4.62 8.41
N GLY A 224 -7.18 4.85 9.21
CA GLY A 224 -7.72 3.90 10.19
C GLY A 224 -7.57 4.46 11.59
N TYR A 225 -8.70 4.83 12.18
CA TYR A 225 -8.74 5.71 13.35
C TYR A 225 -9.36 5.00 14.56
N GLN A 226 -9.45 3.67 14.50
CA GLN A 226 -9.94 2.82 15.58
C GLN A 226 -8.79 2.17 16.34
N LYS A 227 -8.97 1.97 17.65
CA LYS A 227 -7.96 1.28 18.49
C LYS A 227 -7.65 -0.15 18.00
N ARG A 228 -8.64 -0.84 17.43
CA ARG A 228 -8.51 -2.22 16.92
C ARG A 228 -7.75 -2.31 15.60
N THR A 229 -7.57 -1.21 14.87
CA THR A 229 -6.87 -1.16 13.59
C THR A 229 -5.48 -1.79 13.66
N ALA A 230 -4.69 -1.49 14.70
CA ALA A 230 -3.34 -2.02 14.83
C ALA A 230 -3.30 -3.56 14.88
N ARG A 231 -4.29 -4.19 15.53
CA ARG A 231 -4.39 -5.65 15.55
C ARG A 231 -4.77 -6.20 14.18
N ILE A 232 -5.71 -5.56 13.48
CA ILE A 232 -6.15 -5.98 12.13
C ILE A 232 -4.99 -5.91 11.12
N ILE A 233 -4.17 -4.86 11.18
CA ILE A 233 -2.96 -4.75 10.35
C ILE A 233 -1.99 -5.89 10.67
N ALA A 234 -1.78 -6.20 11.95
CA ALA A 234 -0.93 -7.34 12.34
C ALA A 234 -1.51 -8.68 11.84
N ASP A 235 -2.82 -8.89 11.96
CA ASP A 235 -3.51 -10.09 11.47
C ASP A 235 -3.38 -10.23 9.95
N SER A 236 -3.47 -9.13 9.21
CA SER A 236 -3.22 -9.12 7.77
C SER A 236 -1.79 -9.56 7.42
N ILE A 237 -0.78 -8.98 8.08
CA ILE A 237 0.63 -9.36 7.88
C ILE A 237 0.87 -10.83 8.22
N LEU A 238 0.28 -11.33 9.32
CA LEU A 238 0.36 -12.73 9.72
C LEU A 238 -0.30 -13.66 8.70
N ASN A 239 -1.46 -13.27 8.15
CA ASN A 239 -2.15 -14.01 7.09
C ASN A 239 -1.28 -14.09 5.83
N LEU A 240 -0.75 -12.95 5.37
CA LEU A 240 0.14 -12.89 4.20
C LEU A 240 1.37 -13.79 4.39
N TYR A 241 1.97 -13.79 5.58
CA TYR A 241 3.09 -14.67 5.90
C TYR A 241 2.68 -16.14 5.92
N GLY A 242 1.57 -16.48 6.59
CA GLY A 242 1.06 -17.84 6.66
C GLY A 242 0.74 -18.44 5.29
N LEU A 243 0.37 -17.60 4.33
CA LEU A 243 0.14 -17.96 2.92
C LEU A 243 1.41 -17.98 2.06
N GLY A 244 2.57 -17.62 2.61
CA GLY A 244 3.83 -17.53 1.87
C GLY A 244 3.87 -16.39 0.84
N LEU A 245 2.99 -15.39 0.98
CA LEU A 245 2.95 -14.22 0.09
C LEU A 245 4.01 -13.18 0.47
N ILE A 246 4.47 -13.21 1.71
CA ILE A 246 5.60 -12.44 2.24
C ILE A 246 6.51 -13.34 3.10
N GLY A 247 7.74 -12.88 3.37
CA GLY A 247 8.74 -13.62 4.13
C GLY A 247 9.83 -14.21 3.23
N PRO A 248 10.81 -14.93 3.80
CA PRO A 248 11.84 -15.60 3.03
C PRO A 248 11.21 -16.60 2.07
N GLU A 249 11.72 -16.68 0.85
CA GLU A 249 11.22 -17.65 -0.14
C GLU A 249 11.31 -19.05 0.47
N SER A 250 10.16 -19.66 0.79
CA SER A 250 10.15 -21.09 1.08
C SER A 250 10.54 -21.77 -0.23
N ALA A 251 11.54 -22.65 -0.16
CA ALA A 251 12.04 -23.44 -1.29
C ALA A 251 10.97 -24.37 -1.93
N SER A 252 9.69 -24.25 -1.55
CA SER A 252 8.58 -25.11 -1.91
C SER A 252 7.53 -24.48 -2.84
N VAL A 253 7.56 -23.16 -3.12
CA VAL A 253 6.53 -22.54 -3.98
C VAL A 253 6.79 -22.80 -5.48
N SER A 254 7.95 -23.33 -5.85
CA SER A 254 8.27 -23.70 -7.24
C SER A 254 7.59 -24.99 -7.74
N ALA A 255 6.84 -25.72 -6.90
CA ALA A 255 6.37 -27.07 -7.24
C ALA A 255 4.85 -27.29 -7.30
N GLN A 256 3.97 -26.28 -7.13
CA GLN A 256 2.51 -26.53 -7.08
C GLN A 256 1.62 -25.64 -7.97
N ASN A 257 2.18 -24.78 -8.84
CA ASN A 257 1.37 -24.01 -9.80
C ASN A 257 1.61 -24.43 -11.27
N SER A 258 1.70 -25.73 -11.51
CA SER A 258 1.55 -26.31 -12.85
C SER A 258 0.36 -27.25 -12.84
N ASP A 259 -0.86 -26.70 -12.89
CA ASP A 259 -2.02 -27.33 -13.55
C ASP A 259 -3.28 -26.47 -13.36
N SER A 260 -3.42 -25.44 -14.19
CA SER A 260 -4.72 -24.98 -14.72
C SER A 260 -4.49 -23.85 -15.73
N PRO A 261 -4.74 -24.07 -17.04
CA PRO A 261 -4.63 -23.01 -18.03
C PRO A 261 -5.85 -22.10 -17.96
N LEU A 262 -5.68 -20.89 -17.40
CA LEU A 262 -6.61 -19.79 -17.61
C LEU A 262 -6.21 -19.06 -18.89
N LEU A 263 -6.76 -19.49 -20.02
CA LEU A 263 -7.05 -18.68 -21.22
C LEU A 263 -7.77 -19.61 -22.23
N PRO A 264 -9.02 -19.30 -22.67
CA PRO A 264 -9.58 -19.97 -23.83
C PRO A 264 -8.88 -19.49 -25.11
N PRO A 265 -8.79 -20.34 -26.16
CA PRO A 265 -8.10 -19.99 -27.39
C PRO A 265 -8.83 -18.86 -28.12
N GLU A 266 -8.05 -17.95 -28.69
CA GLU A 266 -8.53 -17.00 -29.70
C GLU A 266 -9.18 -17.78 -30.85
N VAL A 267 -10.42 -17.41 -31.17
CA VAL A 267 -11.14 -17.97 -32.32
C VAL A 267 -10.80 -17.12 -33.56
N PRO A 268 -10.64 -17.72 -34.76
CA PRO A 268 -10.09 -17.06 -35.95
C PRO A 268 -10.86 -15.86 -36.47
#